data_AF-A0A7U2MVC6-F1
#
_entry.id   AF-A0A7U2MVC6-F1
#
_cell.length_a   1.000
_cell.length_b   1.000
_cell.length_c   1.000
_cell.angle_alpha   90.00
_cell.angle_beta   90.00
_cell.angle_gamma   90.00
#
_symmetry.space_group_name_H-M   'P 1'
#
loop_
_entity.id
_entity.type
_entity.pdbx_description
1 polymer ?
#
loop_
_entity_poly.entity_id
_entity_poly.type
_entity_poly.pdbx_seq_one_letter_code
_entity_poly.pdbx_strand_id
1 'polypeptide(L)'
;MDSDRSEKHLTRFPHSMGQYFDLVHDMTILSPQPPKETPGRLHKDPRKRPSEADTHVRAEKRRSTYICQRGSPWDVYRKFATLTQSNNIFLAVGPLHAPGHVDIVLIRLDNAPADGNIQSQARPSHPNLVNIKDVFLHAETLYTVYEDSDVSLERFISCTIIEEKHIATICKEVLEGLKYIHEELQISYQGSLYENICLTTSGRVKIANIGASIVSNARKETQSNLHSVGQILRYLVQPGTSLQNPTVETLMYPSHWSPSLIDFLDSTKSSPSAADLLSHPFLGQTMRPVDLAPLVWMAAQRARLKENRDYGIIEYDKV
;
A
#
# COMPACT_ATOMS: atom_id res chain seq x y z
N MET A 1 43.10 9.33 20.14
CA MET A 1 42.63 10.02 18.93
C MET A 1 42.70 9.01 17.81
N ASP A 2 41.60 8.32 17.56
CA ASP A 2 41.13 8.10 16.19
C ASP A 2 39.69 7.62 16.26
N SER A 3 38.86 8.32 15.51
CA SER A 3 37.41 8.30 15.55
C SER A 3 36.86 7.16 14.70
N ASP A 4 36.07 6.33 15.36
CA ASP A 4 34.80 5.75 14.92
C ASP A 4 34.33 6.13 13.50
N ARG A 5 34.45 5.17 12.59
CA ARG A 5 33.56 5.01 11.43
C ARG A 5 33.13 3.55 11.37
N SER A 6 32.26 3.18 12.30
CA SER A 6 31.41 2.01 12.10
C SER A 6 30.31 2.38 11.09
N GLU A 7 30.56 2.07 9.82
CA GLU A 7 29.54 1.94 8.78
C GLU A 7 28.51 0.90 9.24
N LYS A 8 27.43 1.37 9.88
CA LYS A 8 26.21 0.60 10.07
C LYS A 8 25.40 0.70 8.78
N HIS A 9 25.80 -0.08 7.77
CA HIS A 9 24.90 -0.50 6.71
C HIS A 9 23.81 -1.37 7.35
N LEU A 10 22.73 -0.71 7.79
CA LEU A 10 21.49 -1.41 8.11
C LEU A 10 20.86 -1.81 6.77
N THR A 11 21.21 -2.98 6.27
CA THR A 11 20.53 -3.66 5.18
C THR A 11 19.07 -3.86 5.58
N ARG A 12 18.22 -2.89 5.25
CA ARG A 12 16.76 -3.00 5.39
C ARG A 12 16.24 -3.86 4.25
N PHE A 13 16.06 -5.15 4.53
CA PHE A 13 15.35 -6.06 3.63
C PHE A 13 13.89 -5.63 3.53
N PRO A 14 13.31 -5.54 2.32
CA PRO A 14 11.94 -5.07 2.20
C PRO A 14 10.91 -6.19 2.39
N HIS A 15 9.98 -5.99 3.32
CA HIS A 15 8.89 -6.94 3.63
C HIS A 15 7.48 -6.32 3.44
N SER A 16 7.38 -5.01 3.18
CA SER A 16 6.10 -4.26 3.20
C SER A 16 5.82 -3.44 1.93
N MET A 17 4.54 -3.06 1.73
CA MET A 17 4.13 -2.15 0.65
C MET A 17 4.52 -0.69 0.93
N GLY A 18 4.71 -0.26 2.17
CA GLY A 18 5.13 1.11 2.47
C GLY A 18 6.52 1.42 1.94
N GLN A 19 7.44 0.44 1.97
CA GLN A 19 8.79 0.61 1.43
C GLN A 19 8.81 0.81 -0.10
N TYR A 20 7.73 0.47 -0.83
CA TYR A 20 7.61 0.77 -2.26
C TYR A 20 7.75 2.26 -2.57
N PHE A 21 7.01 3.12 -1.86
CA PHE A 21 7.03 4.57 -2.12
C PHE A 21 8.38 5.21 -1.79
N ASP A 22 9.25 4.46 -1.12
CA ASP A 22 10.57 4.91 -0.69
C ASP A 22 11.67 4.40 -1.62
N LEU A 23 11.45 3.27 -2.31
CA LEU A 23 12.46 2.48 -3.05
C LEU A 23 12.45 2.69 -4.58
N VAL A 24 11.89 3.78 -5.09
CA VAL A 24 11.89 4.10 -6.54
C VAL A 24 13.32 4.26 -7.11
N HIS A 25 14.37 4.22 -6.28
CA HIS A 25 15.78 4.37 -6.70
C HIS A 25 16.59 3.05 -6.67
N ASP A 26 16.17 2.03 -5.91
CA ASP A 26 16.74 0.67 -5.95
C ASP A 26 16.01 -0.23 -6.97
N MET A 27 15.46 0.40 -8.01
CA MET A 27 14.74 -0.31 -9.05
C MET A 27 15.71 -0.88 -10.07
N THR A 28 15.64 -2.18 -10.28
CA THR A 28 16.27 -2.75 -11.48
C THR A 28 15.27 -2.62 -12.62
N ILE A 29 15.53 -1.69 -13.55
CA ILE A 29 14.78 -1.60 -14.81
C ILE A 29 15.04 -2.89 -15.57
N LEU A 30 13.97 -3.60 -15.91
CA LEU A 30 14.05 -4.83 -16.67
C LEU A 30 14.15 -4.50 -18.15
N SER A 31 15.00 -5.23 -18.87
CA SER A 31 15.05 -5.14 -20.33
C SER A 31 13.65 -5.39 -20.91
N PRO A 32 13.23 -4.61 -21.93
CA PRO A 32 11.93 -4.77 -22.55
C PRO A 32 11.72 -6.22 -22.99
N GLN A 33 10.72 -6.88 -22.43
CA GLN A 33 10.34 -8.22 -22.87
C GLN A 33 9.65 -8.08 -24.25
N PRO A 34 10.02 -8.88 -25.26
CA PRO A 34 9.29 -8.89 -26.53
C PRO A 34 7.82 -9.23 -26.26
N PRO A 35 6.86 -8.66 -27.00
CA PRO A 35 5.46 -9.04 -26.87
C PRO A 35 5.33 -10.55 -27.05
N LYS A 36 4.62 -11.23 -26.14
CA LYS A 36 4.28 -12.65 -26.35
C LYS A 36 3.43 -12.73 -27.62
N GLU A 37 3.94 -13.38 -28.66
CA GLU A 37 3.19 -13.67 -29.87
C GLU A 37 1.95 -14.50 -29.48
N THR A 38 0.77 -13.92 -29.66
CA THR A 38 -0.48 -14.67 -29.52
C THR A 38 -0.59 -15.60 -30.74
N PRO A 39 -0.87 -16.90 -30.58
CA PRO A 39 -1.03 -17.78 -31.73
C PRO A 39 -2.10 -17.22 -32.67
N GLY A 40 -1.70 -16.91 -33.90
CA GLY A 40 -2.54 -16.30 -34.91
C GLY A 40 -3.84 -17.07 -35.10
N ARG A 41 -4.96 -16.44 -34.78
CA ARG A 41 -6.29 -17.00 -35.05
C ARG A 41 -6.50 -16.95 -36.56
N LEU A 42 -6.45 -18.12 -37.20
CA LEU A 42 -6.72 -18.30 -38.63
C LEU A 42 -8.01 -17.57 -39.03
N HIS A 43 -7.88 -16.72 -40.06
CA HIS A 43 -8.97 -16.03 -40.74
C HIS A 43 -10.12 -16.99 -41.09
N LYS A 44 -11.35 -16.60 -40.74
CA LYS A 44 -12.56 -17.07 -41.41
C LYS A 44 -13.40 -15.87 -41.87
N ASP A 45 -13.80 -15.95 -43.13
CA ASP A 45 -14.57 -15.02 -43.96
C ASP A 45 -15.97 -14.68 -43.36
N PRO A 46 -16.56 -13.49 -43.61
CA PRO A 46 -17.69 -12.97 -42.83
C PRO A 46 -19.03 -13.18 -43.51
N ARG A 47 -20.01 -13.83 -42.85
CA ARG A 47 -21.43 -13.70 -43.21
C ARG A 47 -22.38 -13.68 -42.00
N LYS A 48 -23.00 -12.50 -41.84
CA LYS A 48 -24.30 -12.12 -41.25
C LYS A 48 -24.59 -12.38 -39.75
N ARG A 49 -24.74 -11.24 -39.04
CA ARG A 49 -25.23 -11.04 -37.66
C ARG A 49 -26.70 -11.45 -37.46
N PRO A 50 -27.10 -11.70 -36.21
CA PRO A 50 -28.04 -10.79 -35.52
C PRO A 50 -27.37 -10.05 -34.35
N SER A 51 -27.95 -8.93 -33.92
CA SER A 51 -27.33 -7.88 -33.09
C SER A 51 -26.87 -8.29 -31.68
N GLU A 52 -25.56 -8.17 -31.44
CA GLU A 52 -24.81 -8.44 -30.20
C GLU A 52 -24.70 -7.25 -29.21
N ALA A 53 -25.50 -6.19 -29.40
CA ALA A 53 -25.31 -4.94 -28.66
C ALA A 53 -25.72 -5.02 -27.16
N ASP A 54 -26.70 -5.86 -26.80
CA ASP A 54 -27.18 -5.96 -25.41
C ASP A 54 -26.51 -7.08 -24.59
N THR A 55 -25.91 -8.07 -25.25
CA THR A 55 -25.20 -9.17 -24.59
C THR A 55 -23.77 -8.79 -24.23
N HIS A 56 -23.08 -7.97 -25.02
CA HIS A 56 -21.72 -7.50 -24.70
C HIS A 56 -21.69 -6.53 -23.52
N VAL A 57 -22.62 -5.59 -23.42
CA VAL A 57 -22.69 -4.67 -22.26
C VAL A 57 -22.96 -5.44 -20.97
N ARG A 58 -23.71 -6.55 -21.03
CA ARG A 58 -23.97 -7.43 -19.88
C ARG A 58 -22.81 -8.39 -19.60
N ALA A 59 -21.98 -8.73 -20.59
CA ALA A 59 -20.78 -9.54 -20.45
C ALA A 59 -19.57 -8.74 -19.93
N GLU A 60 -19.42 -7.47 -20.33
CA GLU A 60 -18.40 -6.55 -19.79
C GLU A 60 -18.68 -6.23 -18.32
N LYS A 61 -19.97 -6.09 -17.95
CA LYS A 61 -20.43 -5.95 -16.56
C LYS A 61 -20.31 -7.26 -15.74
N ARG A 62 -19.94 -8.35 -16.41
CA ARG A 62 -19.63 -9.68 -15.87
C ARG A 62 -18.15 -10.04 -16.03
N ARG A 63 -17.24 -9.06 -16.22
CA ARG A 63 -15.84 -9.25 -15.85
C ARG A 63 -15.78 -9.47 -14.34
N SER A 64 -15.93 -10.74 -13.98
CA SER A 64 -15.75 -11.39 -12.69
C SER A 64 -15.89 -10.48 -11.46
N THR A 65 -17.07 -10.50 -10.84
CA THR A 65 -17.29 -10.09 -9.44
C THR A 65 -16.40 -10.81 -8.43
N TYR A 66 -15.59 -11.77 -8.88
CA TYR A 66 -14.66 -12.55 -8.09
C TYR A 66 -13.24 -12.01 -8.21
N ILE A 67 -12.58 -11.85 -7.06
CA ILE A 67 -11.26 -11.23 -6.93
C ILE A 67 -10.19 -11.98 -7.72
N CYS A 68 -10.19 -13.32 -7.71
CA CYS A 68 -9.08 -14.14 -8.19
C CYS A 68 -9.33 -14.78 -9.55
N GLN A 69 -8.45 -14.49 -10.50
CA GLN A 69 -8.41 -15.07 -11.85
C GLN A 69 -7.33 -16.14 -11.92
N ARG A 70 -7.59 -17.25 -12.63
CA ARG A 70 -6.54 -18.25 -12.92
C ARG A 70 -5.71 -17.79 -14.12
N GLY A 71 -4.39 -17.86 -14.02
CA GLY A 71 -3.48 -17.47 -15.09
C GLY A 71 -2.43 -16.47 -14.62
N SER A 72 -1.48 -16.14 -15.50
CA SER A 72 -0.38 -15.25 -15.13
C SER A 72 -0.81 -13.78 -15.25
N PRO A 73 -0.49 -12.90 -14.29
CA PRO A 73 -0.71 -11.46 -14.47
C PRO A 73 0.05 -10.90 -15.69
N TRP A 74 1.14 -11.57 -16.10
CA TRP A 74 1.98 -11.18 -17.22
C TRP A 74 1.33 -11.35 -18.59
N ASP A 75 0.14 -11.96 -18.65
CA ASP A 75 -0.67 -12.02 -19.87
C ASP A 75 -1.52 -10.76 -20.04
N VAL A 76 -1.71 -9.98 -18.97
CA VAL A 76 -2.53 -8.74 -18.93
C VAL A 76 -1.66 -7.49 -18.73
N TYR A 77 -0.57 -7.62 -17.98
CA TYR A 77 0.32 -6.53 -17.56
C TYR A 77 1.75 -6.78 -18.04
N ARG A 78 2.45 -5.71 -18.42
CA ARG A 78 3.87 -5.76 -18.78
C ARG A 78 4.73 -5.21 -17.65
N LYS A 79 5.47 -6.08 -16.95
CA LYS A 79 6.47 -5.64 -15.95
C LYS A 79 7.58 -4.83 -16.60
N PHE A 80 8.06 -3.81 -15.91
CA PHE A 80 9.19 -2.98 -16.35
C PHE A 80 10.23 -2.72 -15.25
N ALA A 81 9.90 -2.96 -13.97
CA ALA A 81 10.87 -2.88 -12.89
C ALA A 81 10.55 -3.88 -11.77
N THR A 82 11.60 -4.29 -11.04
CA THR A 82 11.50 -4.96 -9.74
C THR A 82 11.96 -3.99 -8.66
N LEU A 83 11.25 -3.98 -7.53
CA LEU A 83 11.44 -3.01 -6.44
C LEU A 83 12.23 -3.59 -5.27
N THR A 84 12.41 -4.91 -5.25
CA THR A 84 13.07 -5.59 -4.15
C THR A 84 14.06 -6.61 -4.68
N GLN A 85 15.19 -6.77 -3.98
CA GLN A 85 16.11 -7.89 -4.24
C GLN A 85 15.42 -9.26 -4.02
N SER A 86 14.35 -9.28 -3.22
CA SER A 86 13.51 -10.46 -3.01
C SER A 86 12.62 -10.82 -4.22
N ASN A 87 12.54 -9.99 -5.26
CA ASN A 87 11.73 -10.24 -6.47
C ASN A 87 10.25 -10.55 -6.19
N ASN A 88 9.68 -9.96 -5.14
CA ASN A 88 8.29 -10.18 -4.74
C ASN A 88 7.38 -8.98 -5.02
N ILE A 89 7.94 -7.86 -5.49
CA ILE A 89 7.18 -6.66 -5.84
C ILE A 89 7.67 -6.11 -7.18
N PHE A 90 6.74 -5.93 -8.11
CA PHE A 90 7.01 -5.48 -9.48
C PHE A 90 6.20 -4.24 -9.82
N LEU A 91 6.78 -3.37 -10.65
CA LEU A 91 6.03 -2.36 -11.37
C LEU A 91 5.69 -2.86 -12.77
N ALA A 92 4.43 -2.65 -13.16
CA ALA A 92 3.93 -3.03 -14.45
C ALA A 92 3.04 -1.94 -15.05
N VAL A 93 2.87 -2.00 -16.38
CA VAL A 93 1.93 -1.17 -17.13
C VAL A 93 0.84 -2.03 -17.75
N GLY A 94 -0.40 -1.58 -17.67
CA GLY A 94 -1.57 -2.26 -18.23
C GLY A 94 -2.90 -1.69 -17.74
N PRO A 95 -4.05 -2.29 -18.12
CA PRO A 95 -4.16 -3.51 -18.92
C PRO A 95 -3.80 -3.29 -20.40
N LEU A 96 -3.03 -4.21 -20.99
CA LEU A 96 -2.50 -4.11 -22.37
C LEU A 96 -3.58 -4.14 -23.46
N HIS A 97 -4.82 -4.53 -23.12
CA HIS A 97 -5.94 -4.65 -24.05
C HIS A 97 -6.82 -3.39 -24.14
N ALA A 98 -6.55 -2.36 -23.33
CA ALA A 98 -7.29 -1.10 -23.35
C ALA A 98 -6.52 -0.04 -24.18
N PRO A 99 -6.89 0.20 -25.46
CA PRO A 99 -6.21 1.21 -26.26
C PRO A 99 -6.43 2.61 -25.66
N GLY A 100 -5.33 3.31 -25.33
CA GLY A 100 -5.33 4.71 -24.91
C GLY A 100 -5.30 4.98 -23.39
N HIS A 101 -5.37 3.94 -22.55
CA HIS A 101 -5.22 4.07 -21.10
C HIS A 101 -4.12 3.14 -20.60
N VAL A 102 -3.04 3.72 -20.08
CA VAL A 102 -1.92 2.98 -19.49
C VAL A 102 -1.87 3.36 -18.02
N ASP A 103 -2.24 2.42 -17.15
CA ASP A 103 -2.03 2.58 -15.73
C ASP A 103 -0.69 1.99 -15.33
N ILE A 104 0.03 2.70 -14.45
CA ILE A 104 1.10 2.10 -13.66
C ILE A 104 0.44 1.37 -12.50
N VAL A 105 0.82 0.12 -12.31
CA VAL A 105 0.32 -0.73 -11.23
C VAL A 105 1.48 -1.37 -10.49
N LEU A 106 1.24 -1.65 -9.22
CA LEU A 106 2.13 -2.44 -8.40
C LEU A 106 1.59 -3.88 -8.32
N ILE A 107 2.43 -4.86 -8.60
CA ILE A 107 2.10 -6.27 -8.50
C ILE A 107 2.93 -6.91 -7.40
N ARG A 108 2.26 -7.36 -6.33
CA ARG A 108 2.87 -8.08 -5.22
C ARG A 108 2.65 -9.58 -5.36
N LEU A 109 3.68 -10.36 -5.05
CA LEU A 109 3.65 -11.82 -4.98
C LEU A 109 3.58 -12.24 -3.52
N ASP A 110 2.62 -13.11 -3.23
CA ASP A 110 2.50 -13.79 -1.94
C ASP A 110 2.28 -15.29 -2.19
N ASN A 111 2.61 -16.13 -1.21
CA ASN A 111 2.34 -17.56 -1.29
C ASN A 111 0.82 -17.79 -1.32
N ALA A 112 0.34 -18.70 -2.17
CA ALA A 112 -1.05 -19.11 -2.09
C ALA A 112 -1.33 -19.80 -0.74
N PRO A 113 -2.57 -19.71 -0.23
CA PRO A 113 -2.95 -20.42 0.98
C PRO A 113 -2.80 -21.93 0.78
N ALA A 114 -2.31 -22.62 1.82
CA ALA A 114 -1.95 -24.04 1.73
C ALA A 114 -3.15 -24.97 1.42
N ASP A 115 -4.37 -24.55 1.74
CA ASP A 115 -5.59 -25.27 1.44
C ASP A 115 -6.13 -24.99 0.01
N GLY A 116 -5.47 -24.10 -0.74
CA GLY A 116 -5.86 -23.67 -2.08
C GLY A 116 -7.20 -22.92 -2.14
N ASN A 117 -7.81 -22.60 -0.99
CA ASN A 117 -9.15 -22.04 -0.93
C ASN A 117 -9.08 -20.50 -0.94
N ILE A 118 -9.06 -19.93 -2.15
CA ILE A 118 -9.20 -18.48 -2.31
C ILE A 118 -10.68 -18.15 -2.30
N GLN A 119 -11.20 -17.68 -1.17
CA GLN A 119 -12.61 -17.29 -1.09
C GLN A 119 -12.90 -16.16 -2.07
N SER A 120 -13.94 -16.37 -2.87
CA SER A 120 -14.34 -15.46 -3.93
C SER A 120 -15.22 -14.35 -3.34
N GLN A 121 -14.62 -13.44 -2.56
CA GLN A 121 -15.33 -12.27 -2.04
C GLN A 121 -15.48 -11.19 -3.12
N ALA A 122 -16.41 -10.26 -2.90
CA ALA A 122 -16.51 -9.05 -3.69
C ALA A 122 -15.22 -8.22 -3.50
N ARG A 123 -14.71 -7.63 -4.58
CA ARG A 123 -13.53 -6.76 -4.54
C ARG A 123 -13.74 -5.65 -3.51
N PRO A 124 -12.91 -5.55 -2.46
CA PRO A 124 -13.09 -4.53 -1.44
C PRO A 124 -12.89 -3.15 -2.04
N SER A 125 -13.74 -2.22 -1.64
CA SER A 125 -13.68 -0.84 -2.09
C SER A 125 -14.04 0.07 -0.94
N HIS A 126 -13.04 0.77 -0.43
CA HIS A 126 -13.19 1.72 0.65
C HIS A 126 -12.14 2.80 0.44
N PRO A 127 -12.45 4.08 0.69
CA PRO A 127 -11.55 5.15 0.32
C PRO A 127 -10.29 5.24 1.20
N ASN A 128 -10.25 4.49 2.31
CA ASN A 128 -9.07 4.28 3.16
C ASN A 128 -8.35 2.95 2.92
N LEU A 129 -8.62 2.28 1.80
CA LEU A 129 -7.85 1.11 1.35
C LEU A 129 -7.21 1.42 -0.01
N VAL A 130 -6.03 0.89 -0.25
CA VAL A 130 -5.45 0.87 -1.60
C VAL A 130 -6.24 -0.13 -2.44
N ASN A 131 -6.80 0.35 -3.54
CA ASN A 131 -7.68 -0.44 -4.38
C ASN A 131 -6.93 -1.62 -5.03
N ILE A 132 -7.53 -2.80 -4.97
CA ILE A 132 -7.04 -3.98 -5.67
C ILE A 132 -7.63 -3.95 -7.08
N LYS A 133 -6.78 -3.76 -8.09
CA LYS A 133 -7.18 -3.74 -9.50
C LYS A 133 -7.43 -5.13 -10.05
N ASP A 134 -6.68 -6.15 -9.63
CA ASP A 134 -6.87 -7.55 -10.02
C ASP A 134 -6.13 -8.49 -9.06
N VAL A 135 -6.52 -9.76 -9.02
CA VAL A 135 -5.76 -10.82 -8.35
C VAL A 135 -5.64 -12.02 -9.28
N PHE A 136 -4.46 -12.60 -9.37
CA PHE A 136 -4.17 -13.78 -10.18
C PHE A 136 -3.59 -14.91 -9.33
N LEU A 137 -4.02 -16.14 -9.61
CA LEU A 137 -3.39 -17.36 -9.09
C LEU A 137 -2.68 -18.08 -10.25
N HIS A 138 -1.37 -18.22 -10.15
CA HIS A 138 -0.54 -18.92 -11.13
C HIS A 138 0.54 -19.73 -10.43
N ALA A 139 0.61 -21.04 -10.71
CA ALA A 139 1.61 -21.95 -10.15
C ALA A 139 1.78 -21.79 -8.63
N GLU A 140 0.67 -21.89 -7.87
CA GLU A 140 0.66 -21.77 -6.40
C GLU A 140 1.15 -20.43 -5.84
N THR A 141 1.28 -19.41 -6.70
CA THR A 141 1.64 -18.04 -6.32
C THR A 141 0.46 -17.12 -6.54
N LEU A 142 0.16 -16.30 -5.53
CA LEU A 142 -0.84 -15.25 -5.61
C LEU A 142 -0.19 -13.95 -6.06
N TYR A 143 -0.75 -13.32 -7.08
CA TYR A 143 -0.34 -12.02 -7.56
C TYR A 143 -1.46 -11.02 -7.31
N THR A 144 -1.22 -10.05 -6.44
CA THR A 144 -2.19 -8.98 -6.19
C THR A 144 -1.74 -7.70 -6.90
N VAL A 145 -2.61 -7.18 -7.76
CA VAL A 145 -2.39 -5.95 -8.52
C VAL A 145 -3.06 -4.80 -7.78
N TYR A 146 -2.28 -3.82 -7.37
CA TYR A 146 -2.74 -2.63 -6.66
C TYR A 146 -2.73 -1.41 -7.57
N GLU A 147 -3.62 -0.46 -7.31
CA GLU A 147 -3.44 0.91 -7.78
C GLU A 147 -2.16 1.52 -7.20
N ASP A 148 -1.60 2.48 -7.92
CA ASP A 148 -0.48 3.26 -7.41
C ASP A 148 -0.92 4.19 -6.26
N SER A 149 0.01 4.56 -5.39
CA SER A 149 -0.19 5.62 -4.38
C SER A 149 1.05 6.53 -4.34
N ASP A 150 0.98 7.65 -3.64
CA ASP A 150 2.01 8.69 -3.83
C ASP A 150 3.17 8.61 -2.83
N VAL A 151 2.89 8.42 -1.53
CA VAL A 151 3.90 8.55 -0.46
C VAL A 151 3.64 7.54 0.66
N SER A 152 4.65 6.88 1.19
CA SER A 152 4.52 6.03 2.38
C SER A 152 4.40 6.86 3.66
N LEU A 153 3.94 6.24 4.75
CA LEU A 153 3.98 6.87 6.07
C LEU A 153 5.42 7.24 6.47
N GLU A 154 6.38 6.35 6.24
CA GLU A 154 7.81 6.56 6.54
C GLU A 154 8.37 7.78 5.80
N ARG A 155 8.14 7.88 4.49
CA ARG A 155 8.57 9.05 3.72
C ARG A 155 7.88 10.30 4.18
N PHE A 156 6.57 10.24 4.42
CA PHE A 156 5.79 11.39 4.85
C PHE A 156 6.39 12.01 6.12
N ILE A 157 6.66 11.22 7.16
CA ILE A 157 7.24 11.73 8.40
C ILE A 157 8.71 12.18 8.25
N SER A 158 9.48 11.58 7.34
CA SER A 158 10.88 11.96 7.11
C SER A 158 11.05 13.32 6.43
N CYS A 159 9.97 13.81 5.81
CA CYS A 159 9.96 14.99 4.96
C CYS A 159 9.02 16.09 5.44
N THR A 160 8.24 15.86 6.49
CA THR A 160 7.24 16.81 6.99
C THR A 160 7.36 17.01 8.49
N ILE A 161 6.92 18.19 8.94
CA ILE A 161 6.68 18.47 10.36
C ILE A 161 5.19 18.32 10.56
N ILE A 162 4.80 17.52 11.55
CA ILE A 162 3.40 17.22 11.85
C ILE A 162 3.03 17.72 13.24
N GLU A 163 1.73 17.80 13.48
CA GLU A 163 1.11 18.29 14.72
C GLU A 163 0.05 17.26 15.13
N GLU A 164 -0.48 17.34 16.35
CA GLU A 164 -1.48 16.39 16.84
C GLU A 164 -2.71 16.28 15.94
N LYS A 165 -3.19 17.37 15.34
CA LYS A 165 -4.30 17.35 14.36
C LYS A 165 -3.99 16.48 13.13
N HIS A 166 -2.74 16.49 12.66
CA HIS A 166 -2.29 15.65 11.54
C HIS A 166 -2.26 14.18 11.96
N ILE A 167 -1.72 13.90 13.15
CA ILE A 167 -1.65 12.55 13.74
C ILE A 167 -3.05 11.97 13.93
N ALA A 168 -3.94 12.73 14.57
CA ALA A 168 -5.33 12.36 14.79
C ALA A 168 -6.03 12.04 13.46
N THR A 169 -5.77 12.83 12.41
CA THR A 169 -6.36 12.60 11.08
C THR A 169 -5.87 11.31 10.45
N ILE A 170 -4.57 11.01 10.55
CA ILE A 170 -4.00 9.74 10.07
C ILE A 170 -4.59 8.56 10.85
N CYS A 171 -4.61 8.62 12.19
CA CYS A 171 -5.19 7.57 13.02
C CYS A 171 -6.68 7.35 12.72
N LYS A 172 -7.46 8.42 12.55
CA LYS A 172 -8.89 8.32 12.19
C LYS A 172 -9.10 7.64 10.84
N GLU A 173 -8.41 8.09 9.79
CA GLU A 173 -8.57 7.48 8.46
C GLU A 173 -8.13 6.01 8.45
N VAL A 174 -7.10 5.63 9.22
CA VAL A 174 -6.72 4.22 9.42
C VAL A 174 -7.82 3.45 10.15
N LEU A 175 -8.40 4.01 11.21
CA LEU A 175 -9.49 3.38 11.95
C LEU A 175 -10.76 3.20 11.10
N GLU A 176 -11.10 4.16 10.23
CA GLU A 176 -12.20 4.00 9.25
C GLU A 176 -11.93 2.83 8.30
N GLY A 177 -10.69 2.69 7.82
CA GLY A 177 -10.27 1.53 7.03
C GLY A 177 -10.39 0.22 7.80
N LEU A 178 -9.92 0.17 9.06
CA LEU A 178 -10.02 -1.02 9.91
C LEU A 178 -11.46 -1.38 10.25
N LYS A 179 -12.31 -0.39 10.51
CA LYS A 179 -13.74 -0.59 10.74
C LYS A 179 -14.38 -1.29 9.54
N TYR A 180 -14.12 -0.82 8.32
CA TYR A 180 -14.59 -1.49 7.11
C TYR A 180 -14.06 -2.93 7.00
N ILE A 181 -12.78 -3.16 7.29
CA ILE A 181 -12.19 -4.52 7.26
C ILE A 181 -12.88 -5.45 8.28
N HIS A 182 -13.09 -4.97 9.50
CA HIS A 182 -13.63 -5.78 10.60
C HIS A 182 -15.13 -6.00 10.49
N GLU A 183 -15.90 -4.97 10.12
CA GLU A 183 -17.36 -4.96 10.15
C GLU A 183 -17.98 -5.33 8.80
N GLU A 184 -17.42 -4.88 7.68
CA GLU A 184 -18.01 -5.14 6.35
C GLU A 184 -17.38 -6.36 5.69
N LEU A 185 -16.05 -6.50 5.73
CA LEU A 185 -15.35 -7.66 5.17
C LEU A 185 -15.32 -8.87 6.11
N GLN A 186 -15.56 -8.65 7.42
CA GLN A 186 -15.58 -9.70 8.45
C GLN A 186 -14.25 -10.49 8.55
N ILE A 187 -13.12 -9.80 8.32
CA ILE A 187 -11.75 -10.34 8.42
C ILE A 187 -10.90 -9.48 9.36
N SER A 188 -9.73 -9.99 9.75
CA SER A 188 -8.68 -9.19 10.40
C SER A 188 -7.57 -8.83 9.42
N TYR A 189 -7.02 -7.62 9.52
CA TYR A 189 -5.83 -7.24 8.76
C TYR A 189 -4.62 -8.07 9.24
N GLN A 190 -3.89 -8.67 8.30
CA GLN A 190 -2.71 -9.50 8.56
C GLN A 190 -1.44 -8.76 8.18
N GLY A 191 -0.46 -8.76 9.09
CA GLY A 191 0.85 -8.14 8.91
C GLY A 191 1.01 -6.80 9.63
N SER A 192 2.13 -6.12 9.36
CA SER A 192 2.48 -4.88 10.04
C SER A 192 1.71 -3.69 9.47
N LEU A 193 0.77 -3.12 10.23
CA LEU A 193 -0.06 -2.02 9.73
C LEU A 193 0.77 -0.75 9.46
N TYR A 194 1.70 -0.40 10.34
CA TYR A 194 2.49 0.83 10.21
C TYR A 194 3.36 0.85 8.94
N GLU A 195 3.80 -0.33 8.48
CA GLU A 195 4.60 -0.46 7.27
C GLU A 195 3.75 -0.44 5.99
N ASN A 196 2.43 -0.42 6.09
CA ASN A 196 1.51 -0.49 4.95
C ASN A 196 0.55 0.71 4.92
N ILE A 197 0.87 1.81 5.61
CA ILE A 197 0.12 3.06 5.49
C ILE A 197 0.73 3.93 4.41
N CYS A 198 -0.13 4.42 3.52
CA CYS A 198 0.24 5.27 2.39
C CYS A 198 -0.64 6.51 2.37
N LEU A 199 -0.12 7.60 1.84
CA LEU A 199 -0.81 8.86 1.66
C LEU A 199 -0.81 9.23 0.18
N THR A 200 -1.92 9.82 -0.25
CA THR A 200 -2.07 10.35 -1.61
C THR A 200 -1.92 11.86 -1.60
N THR A 201 -1.51 12.43 -2.72
CA THR A 201 -1.43 13.87 -3.00
C THR A 201 -2.80 14.56 -2.92
N SER A 202 -3.89 13.80 -2.94
CA SER A 202 -5.25 14.28 -2.62
C SER A 202 -5.55 14.38 -1.12
N GLY A 203 -4.60 13.99 -0.26
CA GLY A 203 -4.72 14.02 1.20
C GLY A 203 -5.35 12.78 1.84
N ARG A 204 -5.64 11.74 1.04
CA ARG A 204 -6.20 10.48 1.57
C ARG A 204 -5.12 9.63 2.22
N VAL A 205 -5.47 8.99 3.33
CA VAL A 205 -4.66 7.98 4.02
C VAL A 205 -5.26 6.61 3.72
N LYS A 206 -4.44 5.67 3.26
CA LYS A 206 -4.87 4.35 2.79
C LYS A 206 -4.06 3.24 3.43
N ILE A 207 -4.73 2.15 3.81
CA ILE A 207 -4.13 0.88 4.20
C ILE A 207 -3.84 0.09 2.91
N ALA A 208 -2.58 -0.23 2.67
CA ALA A 208 -2.12 -1.08 1.58
C ALA A 208 -2.07 -2.55 2.00
N ASN A 209 -1.71 -3.42 1.05
CA ASN A 209 -1.43 -4.83 1.29
C ASN A 209 -2.57 -5.69 1.90
N ILE A 210 -3.83 -5.28 1.71
CA ILE A 210 -4.97 -6.05 2.22
C ILE A 210 -5.19 -7.40 1.49
N GLY A 211 -4.56 -7.62 0.33
CA GLY A 211 -4.70 -8.84 -0.48
C GLY A 211 -4.53 -10.14 0.32
N ALA A 212 -3.45 -10.23 1.10
CA ALA A 212 -3.17 -11.40 1.93
C ALA A 212 -4.26 -11.65 3.01
N SER A 213 -4.82 -10.57 3.57
CA SER A 213 -5.89 -10.64 4.58
C SER A 213 -7.19 -11.20 3.99
N ILE A 214 -7.53 -10.80 2.76
CA ILE A 214 -8.73 -11.27 2.06
C ILE A 214 -8.59 -12.73 1.67
N VAL A 215 -7.42 -13.12 1.16
CA VAL A 215 -7.18 -14.50 0.72
C VAL A 215 -7.15 -15.47 1.89
N SER A 216 -6.50 -15.09 3.00
CA SER A 216 -6.48 -15.92 4.21
C SER A 216 -7.84 -16.04 4.91
N ASN A 217 -8.71 -15.04 4.76
CA ASN A 217 -10.02 -14.97 5.42
C ASN A 217 -9.95 -15.24 6.94
N ALA A 218 -8.85 -14.84 7.57
CA ALA A 218 -8.63 -15.03 9.00
C ALA A 218 -9.67 -14.21 9.79
N ARG A 219 -10.37 -14.88 10.71
CA ARG A 219 -11.46 -14.30 11.50
C ARG A 219 -10.99 -13.72 12.84
N LYS A 220 -11.69 -12.65 13.26
CA LYS A 220 -12.07 -12.29 14.65
C LYS A 220 -11.00 -11.91 15.68
N GLU A 221 -9.73 -11.77 15.34
CA GLU A 221 -8.79 -11.07 16.24
C GLU A 221 -8.56 -9.64 15.73
N THR A 222 -9.35 -8.70 16.22
CA THR A 222 -9.30 -7.28 15.82
C THR A 222 -8.37 -6.47 16.73
N GLN A 223 -8.15 -6.93 17.97
CA GLN A 223 -7.38 -6.21 18.98
C GLN A 223 -5.96 -5.90 18.55
N SER A 224 -5.30 -6.85 17.88
CA SER A 224 -3.94 -6.65 17.35
C SER A 224 -3.90 -5.50 16.33
N ASN A 225 -4.93 -5.36 15.49
CA ASN A 225 -5.03 -4.26 14.53
C ASN A 225 -5.24 -2.91 15.24
N LEU A 226 -6.06 -2.88 16.30
CA LEU A 226 -6.26 -1.67 17.10
C LEU A 226 -4.98 -1.26 17.83
N HIS A 227 -4.27 -2.23 18.41
CA HIS A 227 -2.95 -2.00 19.02
C HIS A 227 -1.94 -1.44 18.01
N SER A 228 -1.98 -1.90 16.75
CA SER A 228 -1.14 -1.35 15.69
C SER A 228 -1.44 0.11 15.33
N VAL A 229 -2.65 0.63 15.61
CA VAL A 229 -2.91 2.08 15.51
C VAL A 229 -2.08 2.84 16.56
N GLY A 230 -1.90 2.27 17.76
CA GLY A 230 -0.99 2.80 18.76
C GLY A 230 0.47 2.77 18.30
N GLN A 231 0.89 1.72 17.58
CA GLN A 231 2.22 1.66 16.96
C GLN A 231 2.41 2.76 15.90
N ILE A 232 1.41 2.98 15.04
CA ILE A 232 1.40 4.08 14.06
C ILE A 232 1.54 5.43 14.78
N LEU A 233 0.76 5.67 15.83
CA LEU A 233 0.84 6.90 16.60
C LEU A 233 2.24 7.10 17.19
N ARG A 234 2.80 6.06 17.83
CA ARG A 234 4.17 6.10 18.38
C ARG A 234 5.19 6.42 17.30
N TYR A 235 5.04 5.79 16.13
CA TYR A 235 5.92 6.04 14.99
C TYR A 235 5.84 7.50 14.50
N LEU A 236 4.64 8.08 14.47
CA LEU A 236 4.43 9.49 14.10
C LEU A 236 5.06 10.47 15.09
N VAL A 237 5.03 10.17 16.40
CA VAL A 237 5.53 11.08 17.45
C VAL A 237 7.02 10.90 17.77
N GLN A 238 7.58 9.70 17.59
CA GLN A 238 8.97 9.37 17.93
C GLN A 238 9.62 8.38 16.94
N PRO A 239 9.73 8.73 15.65
CA PRO A 239 10.09 7.77 14.61
C PRO A 239 11.44 7.09 14.81
N GLY A 240 12.46 7.82 15.29
CA GLY A 240 13.78 7.25 15.55
C GLY A 240 13.76 6.12 16.58
N THR A 241 13.08 6.36 17.71
CA THR A 241 12.94 5.36 18.78
C THR A 241 12.12 4.17 18.33
N SER A 242 11.00 4.41 17.64
CA SER A 242 10.13 3.34 17.14
C SER A 242 10.81 2.43 16.12
N LEU A 243 11.70 2.97 15.28
CA LEU A 243 12.48 2.18 14.33
C LEU A 243 13.55 1.33 15.01
N GLN A 244 14.19 1.84 16.06
CA GLN A 244 15.28 1.15 16.75
C GLN A 244 14.77 0.12 17.75
N ASN A 245 13.67 0.44 18.44
CA ASN A 245 13.10 -0.36 19.52
C ASN A 245 11.57 -0.47 19.36
N PRO A 246 11.08 -1.24 18.38
CA PRO A 246 9.65 -1.33 18.06
C PRO A 246 8.80 -1.96 19.19
N THR A 247 9.44 -2.64 20.15
CA THR A 247 8.80 -3.24 21.32
C THR A 247 8.47 -2.24 22.43
N VAL A 248 9.00 -1.02 22.36
CA VAL A 248 8.73 0.01 23.37
C VAL A 248 7.32 0.57 23.16
N GLU A 249 6.45 0.33 24.13
CA GLU A 249 5.04 0.76 24.10
C GLU A 249 4.81 2.16 24.70
N THR A 250 5.82 2.74 25.34
CA THR A 250 5.74 4.04 25.99
C THR A 250 6.36 5.16 25.15
N LEU A 251 5.91 6.39 25.38
CA LEU A 251 6.55 7.57 24.82
C LEU A 251 7.77 7.95 25.64
N MET A 252 8.85 8.37 24.97
CA MET A 252 10.07 8.84 25.63
C MET A 252 9.84 10.14 26.41
N TYR A 253 8.98 11.02 25.88
CA TYR A 253 8.66 12.33 26.46
C TYR A 253 7.14 12.57 26.47
N PRO A 254 6.37 11.85 27.31
CA PRO A 254 4.91 11.95 27.31
C PRO A 254 4.40 13.35 27.70
N SER A 255 5.18 14.11 28.47
CA SER A 255 4.86 15.49 28.86
C SER A 255 4.86 16.49 27.70
N HIS A 256 5.38 16.13 26.54
CA HIS A 256 5.37 16.99 25.34
C HIS A 256 4.05 16.90 24.56
N TRP A 257 3.18 15.95 24.90
CA TRP A 257 1.95 15.66 24.18
C TRP A 257 0.73 15.92 25.05
N SER A 258 -0.41 16.17 24.41
CA SER A 258 -1.65 16.42 25.13
C SER A 258 -2.06 15.19 25.95
N PRO A 259 -2.71 15.39 27.12
CA PRO A 259 -3.28 14.28 27.88
C PRO A 259 -4.23 13.42 27.04
N SER A 260 -4.94 14.03 26.09
CA SER A 260 -5.86 13.32 25.20
C SER A 260 -5.14 12.38 24.23
N LEU A 261 -3.96 12.75 23.73
CA LEU A 261 -3.12 11.88 22.89
C LEU A 261 -2.61 10.67 23.68
N ILE A 262 -2.16 10.89 24.92
CA ILE A 262 -1.68 9.80 25.79
C ILE A 262 -2.82 8.84 26.12
N ASP A 263 -3.99 9.36 26.48
CA ASP A 263 -5.20 8.58 26.76
C ASP A 263 -5.66 7.78 25.53
N PHE A 264 -5.57 8.37 24.34
CA PHE A 264 -5.86 7.66 23.08
C PHE A 264 -4.88 6.52 22.84
N LEU A 265 -3.58 6.76 23.05
CA LEU A 265 -2.55 5.74 22.89
C LEU A 265 -2.81 4.54 23.80
N ASP A 266 -3.18 4.77 25.06
CA ASP A 266 -3.52 3.70 25.99
C ASP A 266 -4.84 3.02 25.61
N SER A 267 -5.84 3.78 25.15
CA SER A 267 -7.10 3.23 24.64
C SER A 267 -6.88 2.25 23.47
N THR A 268 -5.87 2.45 22.62
CA THR A 268 -5.58 1.50 21.52
C THR A 268 -5.22 0.09 21.99
N LYS A 269 -4.79 -0.09 23.24
CA LYS A 269 -4.39 -1.39 23.81
C LYS A 269 -5.57 -2.23 24.28
N SER A 270 -6.68 -1.61 24.66
CA SER A 270 -7.81 -2.26 25.33
C SER A 270 -9.17 -2.02 24.69
N SER A 271 -9.29 -1.09 23.74
CA SER A 271 -10.57 -0.78 23.10
C SER A 271 -11.18 -1.99 22.41
N PRO A 272 -12.50 -2.23 22.49
CA PRO A 272 -13.11 -3.43 21.94
C PRO A 272 -13.25 -3.41 20.41
N SER A 273 -13.36 -2.23 19.80
CA SER A 273 -13.58 -2.08 18.37
C SER A 273 -12.96 -0.81 17.79
N ALA A 274 -12.84 -0.77 16.45
CA ALA A 274 -12.46 0.44 15.74
C ALA A 274 -13.50 1.56 15.92
N ALA A 275 -14.80 1.23 15.99
CA ALA A 275 -15.88 2.18 16.20
C ALA A 275 -15.79 2.90 17.56
N ASP A 276 -15.37 2.17 18.60
CA ASP A 276 -15.15 2.76 19.94
C ASP A 276 -13.98 3.76 19.92
N LEU A 277 -12.86 3.38 19.29
CA LEU A 277 -11.72 4.29 19.13
C LEU A 277 -12.06 5.51 18.27
N LEU A 278 -12.90 5.36 17.24
CA LEU A 278 -13.36 6.47 16.40
C LEU A 278 -14.14 7.53 17.20
N SER A 279 -14.73 7.14 18.33
CA SER A 279 -15.46 8.04 19.23
C SER A 279 -14.56 8.74 20.26
N HIS A 280 -13.26 8.43 20.27
CA HIS A 280 -12.33 8.95 21.27
C HIS A 280 -12.10 10.48 21.12
N PRO A 281 -12.06 11.27 22.22
CA PRO A 281 -11.92 12.74 22.17
C PRO A 281 -10.71 13.25 21.38
N PHE A 282 -9.59 12.52 21.42
CA PHE A 282 -8.38 12.84 20.64
C PHE A 282 -8.66 12.97 19.13
N LEU A 283 -9.64 12.25 18.58
CA LEU A 283 -10.00 12.35 17.16
C LEU A 283 -10.94 13.53 16.86
N GLY A 284 -11.39 14.25 17.90
CA GLY A 284 -12.18 15.48 17.75
C GLY A 284 -11.38 16.65 17.14
N GLN A 285 -10.05 16.61 17.20
CA GLN A 285 -9.17 17.61 16.57
C GLN A 285 -8.78 17.26 15.12
N THR A 286 -9.40 16.25 14.51
CA THR A 286 -9.12 15.88 13.12
C THR A 286 -9.41 17.03 12.16
N MET A 287 -8.55 17.19 11.17
CA MET A 287 -8.76 18.06 10.01
C MET A 287 -9.40 17.27 8.89
N ARG A 288 -9.82 17.95 7.81
CA ARG A 288 -10.35 17.23 6.64
C ARG A 288 -9.17 16.52 5.96
N PRO A 289 -9.34 15.32 5.39
CA PRO A 289 -8.25 14.62 4.72
C PRO A 289 -7.57 15.47 3.63
N VAL A 290 -8.33 16.25 2.86
CA VAL A 290 -7.79 17.16 1.84
C VAL A 290 -6.79 18.17 2.39
N ASP A 291 -6.88 18.54 3.67
CA ASP A 291 -5.97 19.50 4.28
C ASP A 291 -4.57 18.87 4.52
N LEU A 292 -4.41 17.53 4.41
CA LEU A 292 -3.11 16.85 4.37
C LEU A 292 -2.43 16.96 3.00
N ALA A 293 -3.17 17.25 1.93
CA ALA A 293 -2.68 17.24 0.55
C ALA A 293 -1.40 18.08 0.35
N PRO A 294 -1.27 19.32 0.88
CA PRO A 294 -0.06 20.11 0.72
C PRO A 294 1.17 19.45 1.36
N LEU A 295 1.00 18.81 2.53
CA LEU A 295 2.09 18.13 3.23
C LEU A 295 2.54 16.89 2.45
N VAL A 296 1.58 16.10 1.93
CA VAL A 296 1.88 14.90 1.14
C VAL A 296 2.57 15.27 -0.16
N TRP A 297 2.08 16.31 -0.85
CA TRP A 297 2.70 16.82 -2.07
C TRP A 297 4.14 17.28 -1.81
N MET A 298 4.38 18.03 -0.72
CA MET A 298 5.75 18.43 -0.35
C MET A 298 6.64 17.24 -0.06
N ALA A 299 6.14 16.22 0.65
CA ALA A 299 6.89 14.99 0.92
C ALA A 299 7.28 14.27 -0.39
N ALA A 300 6.35 14.16 -1.34
CA ALA A 300 6.59 13.58 -2.66
C ALA A 300 7.66 14.35 -3.45
N GLN A 301 7.70 15.68 -3.36
CA GLN A 301 8.74 16.47 -4.05
C GLN A 301 10.10 16.41 -3.34
N ARG A 302 10.13 16.46 -2.00
CA ARG A 302 11.37 16.43 -1.22
C ARG A 302 12.11 15.12 -1.33
N ALA A 303 11.39 14.02 -1.51
CA ALA A 303 11.96 12.73 -1.86
C ALA A 303 12.92 12.88 -3.06
N ARG A 304 12.36 13.35 -4.19
CA ARG A 304 13.07 13.57 -5.45
C ARG A 304 14.30 14.47 -5.32
N LEU A 305 14.27 15.44 -4.40
CA LEU A 305 15.35 16.43 -4.21
C LEU A 305 16.47 15.97 -3.26
N LYS A 306 16.15 15.26 -2.17
CA LYS A 306 17.17 14.63 -1.32
C LYS A 306 17.97 13.62 -2.13
N GLU A 307 17.30 12.89 -3.02
CA GLU A 307 17.91 11.90 -3.91
C GLU A 307 18.82 12.54 -4.96
N ASN A 308 18.48 13.71 -5.51
CA ASN A 308 19.35 14.42 -6.45
C ASN A 308 20.64 14.99 -5.83
N ARG A 309 20.73 15.15 -4.51
CA ARG A 309 21.98 15.61 -3.85
C ARG A 309 23.01 14.50 -3.71
N ASP A 310 22.59 13.24 -3.67
CA ASP A 310 23.51 12.09 -3.64
C ASP A 310 24.02 11.71 -5.05
N TYR A 311 23.40 12.21 -6.11
CA TYR A 311 23.81 12.01 -7.52
C TYR A 311 24.46 13.26 -8.16
N GLY A 312 24.99 14.18 -7.35
CA GLY A 312 25.42 15.49 -7.80
C GLY A 312 26.93 15.75 -7.88
N ILE A 313 27.73 14.90 -8.55
CA ILE A 313 28.90 15.36 -9.33
C ILE A 313 29.03 14.46 -10.57
N ILE A 314 28.44 14.86 -11.69
CA ILE A 314 28.97 14.51 -13.01
C ILE A 314 29.74 15.74 -13.45
N GLU A 315 31.07 15.71 -13.28
CA GLU A 315 31.95 16.67 -13.93
C GLU A 315 31.79 16.47 -15.44
N TYR A 316 31.23 17.48 -16.10
CA TYR A 316 31.39 17.59 -17.54
C TYR A 316 32.84 17.99 -17.79
N ASP A 317 33.66 17.01 -18.18
CA ASP A 317 34.94 17.28 -18.80
C ASP A 317 34.69 18.19 -20.00
N LYS A 318 35.17 19.42 -19.89
CA LYS A 318 35.25 20.32 -21.03
C LYS A 318 36.33 19.77 -21.97
N VAL A 319 35.89 19.50 -23.20
CA VAL A 319 36.69 19.16 -24.39
C VAL A 319 37.88 20.10 -24.55
#